data_AF-A0A150RXV0-F1
#
_entry.id   AF-A0A150RXV0-F1
#
_cell.length_a   1.000
_cell.length_b   1.000
_cell.length_c   1.000
_cell.angle_alpha   90.00
_cell.angle_beta   90.00
_cell.angle_gamma   90.00
#
_symmetry.space_group_name_H-M   'P 1'
#
loop_
_entity.id
_entity.type
_entity.pdbx_description
1 polymer ?
#
loop_
_entity_poly.entity_id
_entity_poly.type
_entity_poly.pdbx_seq_one_letter_code
_entity_poly.pdbx_strand_id
1 'polypeptide(L)'
;MDECSIRSRSPLADPDLRRTLTDFVRRRMSGADVEDVVQTVLCEALTAKACPEEPAEFRCWLLGIARHKVARHLRRSARESVAELPEVPVAPPPIEARELARWAERQAAASTRDAEQTLDWMAREGEGEKLESIAAEEHVPAARVRQRVSRMRRWMRERWLAELAAVAALSLLALLVARLLRRPKEEIAFRPEPVPSRLEVPSSAPIDSLSPGSSEQQKMPEQRAPARTPVAPSPTSQVVPAPKPRQTPASRPRAQQEVTPLDTARQLRAQALWACEVGYFQPCLTQLDDAARLDPAGDRAPEVQGARERTHKALDVQGGSSDPRPTPSPKAAPEAATPRSLTPNGSPLPGSLDQQKMPKQKAPARTHVAPGPTSNVIPAPTPTLTPASIPPARPAAPSVAPESSKK
;
A
#
# COMPACT_ATOMS: atom_id res chain seq x y z
N MET A 1 28.35 -30.43 -11.87
CA MET A 1 27.35 -29.39 -12.17
C MET A 1 27.23 -29.36 -13.67
N ASP A 2 26.12 -29.85 -14.22
CA ASP A 2 25.93 -29.99 -15.66
C ASP A 2 25.93 -28.60 -16.34
N GLU A 3 26.72 -28.42 -17.41
CA GLU A 3 26.78 -27.16 -18.17
C GLU A 3 25.41 -26.69 -18.68
N CYS A 4 24.47 -27.63 -18.86
CA CYS A 4 23.07 -27.36 -19.21
C CYS A 4 22.35 -26.50 -18.13
N SER A 5 22.76 -26.60 -16.86
CA SER A 5 22.19 -25.80 -15.76
C SER A 5 22.68 -24.34 -15.75
N ILE A 6 23.76 -23.99 -16.44
CA ILE A 6 24.29 -22.61 -16.47
C ILE A 6 23.64 -21.80 -17.60
N ARG A 7 23.39 -22.41 -18.76
CA ARG A 7 22.75 -21.72 -19.91
C ARG A 7 21.30 -21.32 -19.66
N SER A 8 20.54 -22.13 -18.93
CA SER A 8 19.14 -21.86 -18.56
C SER A 8 18.96 -20.71 -17.54
N ARG A 9 20.04 -20.23 -16.90
CA ARG A 9 19.98 -19.15 -15.90
C ARG A 9 20.13 -17.74 -16.48
N SER A 10 20.64 -17.62 -17.71
CA SER A 10 20.88 -16.32 -18.34
C SER A 10 19.60 -15.49 -18.55
N PRO A 11 18.46 -16.07 -19.00
CA PRO A 11 17.22 -15.31 -19.21
C PRO A 11 16.60 -14.77 -17.91
N LEU A 12 16.78 -15.47 -16.78
CA LEU A 12 16.23 -15.08 -15.49
C LEU A 12 16.93 -13.84 -14.87
N ALA A 13 18.15 -13.54 -15.32
CA ALA A 13 18.89 -12.36 -14.90
C ALA A 13 18.48 -11.08 -15.66
N ASP A 14 17.64 -11.19 -16.70
CA ASP A 14 17.18 -10.04 -17.49
C ASP A 14 16.26 -9.11 -16.66
N PRO A 15 16.65 -7.84 -16.44
CA PRO A 15 15.83 -6.89 -15.69
C PRO A 15 14.49 -6.57 -16.38
N ASP A 16 14.41 -6.66 -17.71
CA ASP A 16 13.19 -6.38 -18.45
C ASP A 16 12.17 -7.51 -18.32
N LEU A 17 12.64 -8.76 -18.19
CA LEU A 17 11.81 -9.89 -17.83
C LEU A 17 11.20 -9.70 -16.44
N ARG A 18 12.02 -9.29 -15.45
CA ARG A 18 11.52 -9.03 -14.09
C ARG A 18 10.47 -7.91 -14.09
N ARG A 19 10.71 -6.81 -14.81
CA ARG A 19 9.73 -5.72 -14.97
C ARG A 19 8.42 -6.21 -15.56
N THR A 20 8.48 -6.98 -16.65
CA THR A 20 7.30 -7.55 -17.32
C THR A 20 6.51 -8.46 -16.39
N LEU A 21 7.20 -9.31 -15.62
CA LEU A 21 6.59 -10.20 -14.64
C LEU A 21 5.94 -9.42 -13.48
N THR A 22 6.63 -8.42 -12.92
CA THR A 22 6.10 -7.53 -11.89
C THR A 22 4.85 -6.79 -12.37
N ASP A 23 4.85 -6.23 -13.59
CA ASP A 23 3.69 -5.55 -14.17
C ASP A 23 2.53 -6.51 -14.44
N PHE A 24 2.81 -7.76 -14.79
CA PHE A 24 1.80 -8.80 -14.94
C PHE A 24 1.12 -9.15 -13.61
N VAL A 25 1.90 -9.28 -12.52
CA VAL A 25 1.40 -9.62 -11.18
C VAL A 25 0.67 -8.41 -10.55
N ARG A 26 1.25 -7.20 -10.66
CA ARG A 26 0.69 -5.95 -10.12
C ARG A 26 -0.72 -5.65 -10.67
N ARG A 27 -1.00 -6.04 -11.91
CA ARG A 27 -2.34 -5.88 -12.51
C ARG A 27 -3.43 -6.75 -11.88
N ARG A 28 -3.08 -7.72 -11.02
CA ARG A 28 -4.02 -8.72 -10.48
C ARG A 28 -4.06 -8.76 -8.95
N MET A 29 -3.13 -8.08 -8.28
CA MET A 29 -2.93 -8.21 -6.84
C MET A 29 -2.57 -6.87 -6.20
N SER A 30 -2.84 -6.75 -4.90
CA SER A 30 -2.43 -5.59 -4.09
C SER A 30 -0.92 -5.49 -3.98
N GLY A 31 -0.40 -4.25 -3.94
CA GLY A 31 1.04 -3.97 -4.02
C GLY A 31 1.91 -4.69 -2.97
N ALA A 32 1.37 -4.98 -1.79
CA ALA A 32 2.10 -5.66 -0.71
C ALA A 32 2.53 -7.09 -1.08
N ASP A 33 1.72 -7.81 -1.87
CA ASP A 33 1.96 -9.22 -2.20
C ASP A 33 2.69 -9.43 -3.53
N VAL A 34 2.92 -8.34 -4.29
CA VAL A 34 3.43 -8.43 -5.66
C VAL A 34 4.84 -9.02 -5.67
N GLU A 35 5.74 -8.49 -4.84
CA GLU A 35 7.14 -8.93 -4.83
C GLU A 35 7.28 -10.37 -4.32
N ASP A 36 6.48 -10.78 -3.34
CA ASP A 36 6.48 -12.15 -2.82
C ASP A 36 6.05 -13.17 -3.88
N VAL A 37 5.02 -12.85 -4.66
CA VAL A 37 4.59 -13.70 -5.77
C VAL A 37 5.63 -13.72 -6.89
N VAL A 38 6.20 -12.57 -7.26
CA VAL A 38 7.28 -12.49 -8.26
C VAL A 38 8.47 -13.34 -7.83
N GLN A 39 8.93 -13.20 -6.59
CA GLN A 39 10.01 -14.01 -6.02
C GLN A 39 9.67 -15.50 -6.06
N THR A 40 8.45 -15.89 -5.65
CA THR A 40 8.01 -17.28 -5.68
C THR A 40 8.03 -17.87 -7.09
N VAL A 41 7.60 -17.10 -8.10
CA VAL A 41 7.61 -17.52 -9.52
C VAL A 41 9.05 -17.73 -10.00
N LEU A 42 9.96 -16.80 -9.69
CA LEU A 42 11.37 -16.91 -10.08
C LEU A 42 12.06 -18.09 -9.38
N CYS A 43 11.78 -18.33 -8.10
CA CYS A 43 12.27 -19.51 -7.38
C CYS A 43 11.77 -20.81 -8.01
N GLU A 44 10.48 -20.90 -8.38
CA GLU A 44 9.97 -22.08 -9.07
C GLU A 44 10.63 -22.29 -10.43
N ALA A 45 10.79 -21.21 -11.19
CA ALA A 45 11.48 -21.25 -12.49
C ALA A 45 12.91 -21.79 -12.35
N LEU A 46 13.65 -21.34 -11.33
CA LEU A 46 15.01 -21.81 -11.04
C LEU A 46 15.09 -23.30 -10.65
N THR A 47 14.02 -23.85 -10.08
CA THR A 47 13.96 -25.26 -9.64
C THR A 47 13.31 -26.20 -10.65
N ALA A 48 12.69 -25.67 -11.71
CA ALA A 48 11.99 -26.48 -12.69
C ALA A 48 12.96 -27.24 -13.59
N LYS A 49 12.73 -28.54 -13.75
CA LYS A 49 13.55 -29.41 -14.63
C LYS A 49 13.28 -29.21 -16.12
N ALA A 50 12.07 -28.75 -16.47
CA ALA A 50 11.60 -28.58 -17.85
C ALA A 50 11.47 -27.08 -18.19
N CYS A 51 12.60 -26.37 -18.19
CA CYS A 51 12.67 -24.98 -18.60
C CYS A 51 12.89 -24.93 -20.12
N PRO A 52 12.03 -24.24 -20.91
CA PRO A 52 12.27 -24.03 -22.33
C PRO A 52 13.57 -23.27 -22.57
N GLU A 53 14.33 -23.63 -23.62
CA GLU A 53 15.55 -22.93 -24.01
C GLU A 53 15.27 -21.67 -24.85
N GLU A 54 14.19 -21.69 -25.63
CA GLU A 54 13.83 -20.56 -26.48
C GLU A 54 13.29 -19.38 -25.65
N PRO A 55 13.81 -18.15 -25.83
CA PRO A 55 13.42 -17.00 -25.01
C PRO A 55 11.92 -16.66 -25.06
N ALA A 56 11.28 -16.83 -26.22
CA ALA A 56 9.86 -16.55 -26.41
C ALA A 56 8.99 -17.58 -25.66
N GLU A 57 9.30 -18.87 -25.82
CA GLU A 57 8.64 -19.96 -25.11
C GLU A 57 8.85 -19.86 -23.60
N PHE A 58 10.07 -19.51 -23.17
CA PHE A 58 10.42 -19.29 -21.77
C PHE A 58 9.57 -18.19 -21.13
N ARG A 59 9.38 -17.05 -21.82
CA ARG A 59 8.51 -15.96 -21.35
C ARG A 59 7.06 -16.42 -21.18
N CYS A 60 6.51 -17.10 -22.18
CA CYS A 60 5.15 -17.65 -22.12
C CYS A 60 5.00 -18.66 -20.97
N TRP A 61 5.98 -19.53 -20.79
CA TRP A 61 6.04 -20.52 -19.73
C TRP A 61 6.09 -19.88 -18.33
N LEU A 62 6.96 -18.87 -18.14
CA LEU A 62 7.08 -18.14 -16.88
C LEU A 62 5.79 -17.40 -16.50
N LEU A 63 5.12 -16.77 -17.48
CA LEU A 63 3.80 -16.16 -17.27
C LEU A 63 2.72 -17.20 -16.94
N GLY A 64 2.87 -18.42 -17.46
CA GLY A 64 2.07 -19.58 -17.05
C GLY A 64 2.21 -19.89 -15.56
N ILE A 65 3.44 -19.99 -15.05
CA ILE A 65 3.72 -20.17 -13.61
C ILE A 65 3.12 -19.02 -12.79
N ALA A 66 3.36 -17.78 -13.23
CA ALA A 66 2.85 -16.58 -12.58
C ALA A 66 1.32 -16.59 -12.45
N ARG A 67 0.60 -16.93 -13.52
CA ARG A 67 -0.86 -17.05 -13.50
C ARG A 67 -1.34 -18.04 -12.45
N HIS A 68 -0.71 -19.21 -12.36
CA HIS A 68 -1.06 -20.22 -11.36
C HIS A 68 -0.79 -19.73 -9.93
N LYS A 69 0.33 -19.02 -9.72
CA LYS A 69 0.68 -18.47 -8.42
C LYS A 69 -0.27 -17.38 -7.95
N VAL A 70 -0.58 -16.43 -8.83
CA VAL A 70 -1.59 -15.40 -8.58
C VAL A 70 -2.94 -16.05 -8.23
N ALA A 71 -3.41 -17.01 -9.04
CA ALA A 71 -4.68 -17.69 -8.79
C ALA A 71 -4.68 -18.51 -7.49
N ARG A 72 -3.54 -19.08 -7.09
CA ARG A 72 -3.39 -19.80 -5.83
C ARG A 72 -3.39 -18.83 -4.64
N HIS A 73 -2.69 -17.69 -4.76
CA HIS A 73 -2.66 -16.65 -3.74
C HIS A 73 -4.05 -16.06 -3.53
N LEU A 74 -4.75 -15.65 -4.60
CA LEU A 74 -6.11 -15.11 -4.50
C LEU A 74 -7.09 -16.12 -3.88
N ARG A 75 -6.96 -17.41 -4.20
CA ARG A 75 -7.77 -18.47 -3.56
C ARG A 75 -7.44 -18.68 -2.09
N ARG A 76 -6.20 -18.42 -1.67
CA ARG A 76 -5.76 -18.51 -0.27
C ARG A 76 -6.18 -17.26 0.49
N SER A 77 -5.88 -16.07 -0.02
CA SER A 77 -6.26 -14.80 0.59
C SER A 77 -7.78 -14.69 0.74
N ALA A 78 -8.56 -15.14 -0.24
CA ALA A 78 -10.03 -15.19 -0.12
C ALA A 78 -10.54 -16.14 0.98
N ARG A 79 -9.75 -17.15 1.39
CA ARG A 79 -10.11 -18.03 2.51
C ARG A 79 -9.64 -17.45 3.84
N GLU A 80 -8.48 -16.81 3.84
CA GLU A 80 -7.89 -16.19 5.03
C GLU A 80 -8.61 -14.89 5.41
N SER A 81 -9.14 -14.14 4.43
CA SER A 81 -9.89 -12.90 4.66
C SER A 81 -11.30 -13.10 5.26
N VAL A 82 -11.81 -14.33 5.28
CA VAL A 82 -13.17 -14.66 5.77
C VAL A 82 -13.16 -15.31 7.15
N ALA A 83 -11.97 -15.56 7.72
CA ALA A 83 -11.88 -15.79 9.15
C ALA A 83 -11.98 -14.43 9.85
N GLU A 84 -13.22 -14.00 10.11
CA GLU A 84 -13.52 -12.99 11.13
C GLU A 84 -12.85 -13.48 12.41
N LEU A 85 -11.64 -12.96 12.67
CA LEU A 85 -10.91 -13.32 13.87
C LEU A 85 -11.85 -13.03 15.04
N PRO A 86 -12.03 -13.97 15.99
CA PRO A 86 -12.83 -13.72 17.17
C PRO A 86 -12.37 -12.40 17.74
N GLU A 87 -13.29 -11.46 17.99
CA GLU A 87 -13.03 -10.09 18.40
C GLU A 87 -11.99 -10.08 19.53
N VAL A 88 -10.71 -10.01 19.14
CA VAL A 88 -9.62 -10.02 20.10
C VAL A 88 -9.73 -8.65 20.73
N PRO A 89 -9.92 -8.55 22.06
CA PRO A 89 -10.04 -7.25 22.71
C PRO A 89 -8.85 -6.42 22.26
N VAL A 90 -9.13 -5.35 21.51
CA VAL A 90 -8.12 -4.51 20.89
C VAL A 90 -7.21 -4.07 22.02
N ALA A 91 -5.96 -4.55 21.99
CA ALA A 91 -5.00 -4.20 23.02
C ALA A 91 -5.00 -2.68 23.11
N PRO A 92 -5.06 -2.12 24.33
CA PRO A 92 -5.11 -0.69 24.51
C PRO A 92 -4.04 -0.02 23.63
N PRO A 93 -4.37 1.05 22.89
CA PRO A 93 -3.41 1.67 21.98
C PRO A 93 -2.13 2.01 22.76
N PRO A 94 -0.95 1.93 22.11
CA PRO A 94 0.31 2.26 22.73
C PRO A 94 0.23 3.59 23.47
N ILE A 95 0.92 3.73 24.60
CA ILE A 95 0.88 4.94 25.44
C ILE A 95 1.12 6.21 24.61
N GLU A 96 2.03 6.14 23.65
CA GLU A 96 2.36 7.23 22.72
C GLU A 96 1.15 7.69 21.90
N ALA A 97 0.36 6.75 21.36
CA ALA A 97 -0.85 7.07 20.61
C ALA A 97 -1.91 7.73 21.50
N ARG A 98 -2.02 7.27 22.76
CA ARG A 98 -2.94 7.85 23.75
C ARG A 98 -2.54 9.26 24.18
N GLU A 99 -1.25 9.54 24.31
CA GLU A 99 -0.75 10.87 24.62
C GLU A 99 -0.93 11.83 23.44
N LEU A 100 -0.73 11.35 22.20
CA LEU A 100 -0.99 12.12 20.99
C LEU A 100 -2.47 12.49 20.84
N ALA A 101 -3.38 11.54 21.08
CA ALA A 101 -4.82 11.79 21.06
C ALA A 101 -5.21 12.84 22.11
N ARG A 102 -4.77 12.67 23.37
CA ARG A 102 -5.01 13.64 24.45
C ARG A 102 -4.42 15.03 24.16
N TRP A 103 -3.25 15.10 23.51
CA TRP A 103 -2.69 16.37 23.06
C TRP A 103 -3.58 17.02 22.00
N ALA A 104 -4.04 16.27 21.01
CA ALA A 104 -4.90 16.79 19.94
C ALA A 104 -6.25 17.28 20.49
N GLU A 105 -6.85 16.56 21.43
CA GLU A 105 -8.06 16.97 22.16
C GLU A 105 -7.85 18.30 22.90
N ARG A 106 -6.75 18.44 23.66
CA ARG A 106 -6.44 19.70 24.37
C ARG A 106 -6.28 20.87 23.40
N GLN A 107 -5.64 20.66 22.26
CA GLN A 107 -5.47 21.71 21.24
C GLN A 107 -6.80 22.07 20.59
N ALA A 108 -7.67 21.08 20.30
CA ALA A 108 -8.99 21.31 19.74
C ALA A 108 -9.89 22.07 20.73
N ALA A 109 -9.96 21.62 21.98
CA ALA A 109 -10.75 22.24 23.06
C ALA A 109 -10.36 23.70 23.33
N ALA A 110 -9.07 24.02 23.19
CA ALA A 110 -8.58 25.39 23.36
C ALA A 110 -9.00 26.35 22.23
N SER A 111 -9.46 25.83 21.08
CA SER A 111 -9.76 26.65 19.91
C SER A 111 -11.24 27.03 19.80
N THR A 112 -12.15 26.07 19.59
CA THR A 112 -13.60 26.27 19.43
C THR A 112 -14.37 24.94 19.60
N ARG A 113 -15.65 24.98 19.95
CA ARG A 113 -16.53 23.79 19.96
C ARG A 113 -16.58 23.06 18.60
N ASP A 114 -16.52 23.82 17.51
CA ASP A 114 -16.47 23.29 16.15
C ASP A 114 -15.19 22.46 15.87
N ALA A 115 -14.10 22.73 16.60
CA ALA A 115 -12.85 22.02 16.45
C ALA A 115 -12.90 20.62 17.03
N GLU A 116 -13.57 20.43 18.16
CA GLU A 116 -13.79 19.10 18.76
C GLU A 116 -14.61 18.21 17.81
N GLN A 117 -15.69 18.75 17.24
CA GLN A 117 -16.48 18.02 16.24
C GLN A 117 -15.65 17.69 14.99
N THR A 118 -14.79 18.61 14.54
CA THR A 118 -13.91 18.36 13.39
C THR A 118 -12.83 17.31 13.71
N LEU A 119 -12.35 17.26 14.96
CA LEU A 119 -11.40 16.24 15.44
C LEU A 119 -12.07 14.85 15.44
N ASP A 120 -13.30 14.76 15.91
CA ASP A 120 -14.09 13.53 15.90
C ASP A 120 -14.27 12.98 14.47
N TRP A 121 -14.62 13.85 13.51
CA TRP A 121 -14.69 13.47 12.10
C TRP A 121 -13.36 12.93 11.55
N MET A 122 -12.23 13.49 11.98
CA MET A 122 -10.90 13.01 11.59
C MET A 122 -10.57 11.65 12.22
N ALA A 123 -11.01 11.39 13.44
CA ALA A 123 -10.83 10.09 14.10
C ALA A 123 -11.60 9.00 13.34
N ARG A 124 -12.88 9.24 13.02
CA ARG A 124 -13.73 8.34 12.23
C ARG A 124 -13.19 8.10 10.82
N GLU A 125 -12.66 9.14 10.17
CA GLU A 125 -11.97 9.00 8.87
C GLU A 125 -10.73 8.10 8.98
N GLY A 126 -9.99 8.19 10.09
CA GLY A 126 -8.85 7.32 10.39
C GLY A 126 -9.23 5.85 10.60
N GLU A 127 -10.46 5.59 11.06
CA GLU A 127 -11.06 4.25 11.17
C GLU A 127 -11.56 3.70 9.83
N GLY A 128 -11.43 4.48 8.74
CA GLY A 128 -11.79 4.10 7.38
C GLY A 128 -13.17 4.57 6.93
N GLU A 129 -13.88 5.34 7.76
CA GLU A 129 -15.15 5.92 7.36
C GLU A 129 -14.95 7.05 6.32
N LYS A 130 -15.78 7.06 5.28
CA LYS A 130 -15.71 8.11 4.25
C LYS A 130 -16.33 9.41 4.76
N LEU A 131 -15.70 10.55 4.48
CA LEU A 131 -16.20 11.87 4.89
C LEU A 131 -17.62 12.18 4.36
N GLU A 132 -18.04 11.56 3.25
CA GLU A 132 -19.41 11.68 2.73
C GLU A 132 -20.44 10.97 3.61
N SER A 133 -20.06 9.86 4.25
CA SER A 133 -20.90 9.13 5.23
C SER A 133 -21.11 9.98 6.47
N ILE A 134 -20.00 10.49 7.04
CA ILE A 134 -20.01 11.38 8.21
C ILE A 134 -20.83 12.65 7.92
N ALA A 135 -20.67 13.23 6.73
CA ALA A 135 -21.44 14.39 6.29
C ALA A 135 -22.96 14.12 6.23
N ALA A 136 -23.35 12.94 5.73
CA ALA A 136 -24.75 12.55 5.65
C ALA A 136 -25.37 12.34 7.05
N GLU A 137 -24.65 11.71 7.97
CA GLU A 137 -25.10 11.46 9.35
C GLU A 137 -25.21 12.76 10.17
N GLU A 138 -24.21 13.63 10.07
CA GLU A 138 -24.17 14.91 10.80
C GLU A 138 -25.05 15.99 10.15
N HIS A 139 -25.68 15.70 9.01
CA HIS A 139 -26.49 16.63 8.23
C HIS A 139 -25.71 17.91 7.82
N VAL A 140 -24.42 17.74 7.51
CA VAL A 140 -23.53 18.83 7.06
C VAL A 140 -23.14 18.60 5.60
N PRO A 141 -23.12 19.62 4.72
CA PRO A 141 -22.64 19.43 3.35
C PRO A 141 -21.22 18.87 3.29
N ALA A 142 -21.00 17.81 2.51
CA ALA A 142 -19.70 17.12 2.41
C ALA A 142 -18.52 18.06 2.07
N ALA A 143 -18.76 19.09 1.25
CA ALA A 143 -17.76 20.11 0.94
C ALA A 143 -17.28 20.89 2.19
N ARG A 144 -18.18 21.18 3.13
CA ARG A 144 -17.86 21.89 4.39
C ARG A 144 -17.07 20.98 5.34
N VAL A 145 -17.41 19.70 5.44
CA VAL A 145 -16.65 18.71 6.22
C VAL A 145 -15.21 18.62 5.70
N ARG A 146 -15.03 18.39 4.39
CA ARG A 146 -13.70 18.35 3.76
C ARG A 146 -12.89 19.63 3.99
N GLN A 147 -13.55 20.79 3.88
CA GLN A 147 -12.88 22.08 4.11
C GLN A 147 -12.44 22.26 5.57
N ARG A 148 -13.29 21.91 6.54
CA ARG A 148 -12.97 21.97 7.97
C ARG A 148 -11.83 21.02 8.32
N VAL A 149 -11.91 19.76 7.90
CA VAL A 149 -10.85 18.75 8.11
C VAL A 149 -9.53 19.21 7.49
N SER A 150 -9.56 19.74 6.27
CA SER A 150 -8.35 20.26 5.61
C SER A 150 -7.72 21.43 6.38
N ARG A 151 -8.53 22.37 6.89
CA ARG A 151 -8.05 23.49 7.72
C ARG A 151 -7.47 22.99 9.04
N MET A 152 -8.15 22.07 9.71
CA MET A 152 -7.70 21.47 10.97
C MET A 152 -6.35 20.75 10.81
N ARG A 153 -6.20 19.93 9.76
CA ARG A 153 -4.94 19.25 9.45
C ARG A 153 -3.78 20.20 9.15
N ARG A 154 -4.04 21.37 8.56
CA ARG A 154 -3.01 22.40 8.34
C ARG A 154 -2.61 23.04 9.66
N TRP A 155 -3.60 23.48 10.43
CA TRP A 155 -3.40 24.12 11.73
C TRP A 155 -2.64 23.21 12.72
N MET A 156 -3.04 21.94 12.84
CA MET A 156 -2.34 20.98 13.71
C MET A 156 -0.89 20.74 13.28
N ARG A 157 -0.61 20.65 11.98
CA ARG A 157 0.76 20.50 11.47
C ARG A 157 1.62 21.71 11.78
N GLU A 158 1.10 22.92 11.59
CA GLU A 158 1.81 24.16 11.91
C GLU A 158 2.13 24.24 13.42
N ARG A 159 1.15 23.89 14.27
CA ARG A 159 1.32 23.85 15.73
C ARG A 159 2.38 22.84 16.16
N TRP A 160 2.32 21.62 15.62
CA TRP A 160 3.27 20.56 15.94
C TRP A 160 4.69 20.88 15.48
N LEU A 161 4.85 21.45 14.27
CA LEU A 161 6.15 21.93 13.79
C LEU A 161 6.72 23.04 14.69
N ALA A 162 5.88 23.96 15.18
CA ALA A 162 6.31 24.99 16.11
C ALA A 162 6.79 24.39 17.46
N GLU A 163 6.09 23.39 17.99
CA GLU A 163 6.51 22.69 19.22
C GLU A 163 7.84 21.94 19.01
N LEU A 164 8.00 21.23 17.89
CA LEU A 164 9.27 20.56 17.55
C LEU A 164 10.43 21.54 17.39
N ALA A 165 10.20 22.67 16.73
CA ALA A 165 11.21 23.72 16.58
C ALA A 165 11.62 24.30 17.94
N ALA A 166 10.66 24.52 18.86
CA ALA A 166 10.95 25.00 20.21
C ALA A 166 11.79 23.98 21.01
N VAL A 167 11.46 22.69 20.96
CA VAL A 167 12.25 21.63 21.62
C VAL A 167 13.66 21.55 21.03
N ALA A 168 13.82 21.66 19.71
CA ALA A 168 15.12 21.67 19.05
C ALA A 168 15.95 22.89 19.47
N ALA A 169 15.35 24.08 19.52
CA ALA A 169 16.01 25.30 19.97
C ALA A 169 16.46 25.20 21.45
N LEU A 170 15.61 24.69 22.33
CA LEU A 170 15.95 24.45 23.74
C LEU A 170 17.09 23.43 23.88
N SER A 171 17.09 22.38 23.07
CA SER A 171 18.16 21.38 23.07
C SER A 171 19.50 21.97 22.63
N LEU A 172 19.51 22.81 21.58
CA LEU A 172 20.70 23.53 21.13
C LEU A 172 21.20 24.51 22.20
N LEU A 173 20.30 25.24 22.86
CA LEU A 173 20.65 26.14 23.97
C LEU A 173 21.28 25.38 25.14
N ALA A 174 20.70 24.25 25.53
CA ALA A 174 21.24 23.39 26.58
C ALA A 174 22.64 22.86 26.23
N LEU A 175 22.88 22.48 24.97
CA LEU A 175 24.20 22.07 24.50
C LEU A 175 25.21 23.22 24.53
N LEU A 176 24.80 24.44 24.16
CA LEU A 176 25.66 25.63 24.26
C LEU A 176 26.02 25.96 25.71
N VAL A 177 25.04 25.93 26.62
CA VAL A 177 25.27 26.11 28.06
C VAL A 177 26.19 25.03 28.60
N ALA A 178 25.95 23.77 28.25
CA ALA A 178 26.82 22.66 28.65
C ALA A 178 28.25 22.83 28.13
N ARG A 179 28.45 23.32 26.89
CA ARG A 179 29.77 23.64 26.35
C ARG A 179 30.44 24.81 27.08
N LEU A 180 29.69 25.85 27.42
CA LEU A 180 30.21 27.00 28.18
C LEU A 180 30.60 26.64 29.61
N LEU A 181 29.86 25.73 30.25
CA LEU A 181 30.16 25.21 31.59
C LEU A 181 31.28 24.17 31.58
N ARG A 182 31.40 23.37 30.50
CA ARG A 182 32.52 22.45 30.26
C ARG A 182 33.76 23.14 29.71
N ARG A 183 33.92 24.47 29.90
CA ARG A 183 35.21 25.12 29.65
C ARG A 183 36.29 24.25 30.29
N PRO A 184 37.28 23.79 29.50
CA PRO A 184 38.29 22.88 30.02
C PRO A 184 38.84 23.55 31.25
N LYS A 185 38.69 22.87 32.40
CA LYS A 185 39.41 23.24 33.60
C LYS A 185 40.84 23.27 33.11
N GLU A 186 41.39 24.47 32.93
CA GLU A 186 42.79 24.66 32.54
C GLU A 186 43.52 23.73 33.49
N GLU A 187 44.02 22.64 32.92
CA GLU A 187 44.83 21.69 33.62
C GLU A 187 46.04 22.53 33.95
N ILE A 188 46.03 23.12 35.15
CA ILE A 188 47.13 23.87 35.73
C ILE A 188 48.27 22.90 35.58
N ALA A 189 49.06 23.11 34.53
CA ALA A 189 50.14 22.22 34.17
C ALA A 189 50.97 22.16 35.44
N PHE A 190 50.89 21.02 36.14
CA PHE A 190 51.72 20.78 37.28
C PHE A 190 53.11 20.71 36.68
N ARG A 191 53.79 21.85 36.71
CA ARG A 191 55.14 22.04 36.20
C ARG A 191 55.97 20.92 36.84
N PRO A 192 56.35 19.86 36.10
CA PRO A 192 57.16 18.83 36.69
C PRO A 192 58.45 19.52 37.14
N GLU A 193 58.75 19.34 38.42
CA GLU A 193 60.00 19.79 39.03
C GLU A 193 61.17 19.25 38.17
N PRO A 194 62.18 20.09 37.84
CA PRO A 194 63.26 19.66 36.96
C PRO A 194 64.02 18.50 37.59
N VAL A 195 63.86 17.30 37.04
CA VAL A 195 64.65 16.14 37.40
C VAL A 195 66.09 16.41 36.97
N PRO A 196 67.08 16.33 37.87
CA PRO A 196 68.48 16.56 37.53
C PRO A 196 68.98 15.51 36.54
N SER A 197 69.64 16.02 35.50
CA SER A 197 70.29 15.32 34.41
C SER A 197 71.02 14.06 34.85
N ARG A 198 70.60 12.90 34.34
CA ARG A 198 71.40 11.68 34.39
C ARG A 198 72.02 11.43 33.02
N LEU A 199 73.35 11.39 33.08
CA LEU A 199 74.35 11.25 32.03
C LEU A 199 74.05 10.19 30.96
N GLU A 200 74.46 10.55 29.75
CA GLU A 200 74.56 9.76 28.52
C GLU A 200 75.31 8.43 28.71
N VAL A 201 74.89 7.42 27.94
CA VAL A 201 75.77 6.38 27.42
C VAL A 201 75.42 6.19 25.93
N PRO A 202 76.40 6.28 25.01
CA PRO A 202 76.21 6.03 23.59
C PRO A 202 76.49 4.55 23.27
N SER A 203 75.85 3.96 22.26
CA SER A 203 76.55 3.04 21.33
C SER A 203 75.64 2.51 20.22
N SER A 204 76.10 2.79 18.99
CA SER A 204 76.05 1.99 17.74
C SER A 204 74.75 1.41 17.15
N ALA A 205 74.57 1.75 15.87
CA ALA A 205 73.59 1.28 14.89
C ALA A 205 73.96 -0.11 14.31
N PRO A 206 73.56 -0.43 13.06
CA PRO A 206 72.25 -0.85 12.54
C PRO A 206 72.31 -2.33 12.07
N ILE A 207 71.18 -2.99 11.75
CA ILE A 207 71.11 -4.09 10.74
C ILE A 207 69.65 -4.31 10.31
N ASP A 208 69.49 -4.44 9.00
CA ASP A 208 68.31 -4.81 8.24
C ASP A 208 67.70 -6.17 8.61
N SER A 209 66.47 -6.35 8.14
CA SER A 209 65.97 -7.57 7.47
C SER A 209 64.88 -8.38 8.18
N LEU A 210 63.77 -8.46 7.44
CA LEU A 210 62.95 -9.66 7.17
C LEU A 210 61.87 -10.11 8.18
N SER A 211 60.65 -9.91 7.68
CA SER A 211 59.58 -10.92 7.54
C SER A 211 58.52 -11.10 8.64
N PRO A 212 57.32 -11.56 8.22
CA PRO A 212 56.07 -11.35 8.93
C PRO A 212 55.69 -12.54 9.81
N GLY A 213 54.99 -12.29 10.92
CA GLY A 213 54.39 -13.34 11.72
C GLY A 213 53.55 -12.79 12.86
N SER A 214 52.35 -13.36 13.02
CA SER A 214 51.52 -13.33 14.24
C SER A 214 50.91 -11.96 14.59
N SER A 215 49.69 -11.61 14.18
CA SER A 215 48.43 -12.05 14.81
C SER A 215 48.55 -12.38 16.29
N GLU A 216 48.94 -11.38 17.07
CA GLU A 216 48.91 -11.40 18.53
C GLU A 216 47.57 -10.87 19.05
N GLN A 217 47.10 -11.58 20.08
CA GLN A 217 45.86 -11.40 20.80
C GLN A 217 45.70 -9.99 21.35
N GLN A 218 44.62 -9.32 20.94
CA GLN A 218 44.17 -8.11 21.60
C GLN A 218 43.43 -8.51 22.89
N LYS A 219 44.19 -8.55 23.98
CA LYS A 219 43.76 -8.65 25.37
C LYS A 219 42.85 -7.46 25.71
N MET A 220 41.54 -7.70 25.71
CA MET A 220 40.53 -6.77 26.23
C MET A 220 40.77 -6.54 27.73
N PRO A 221 40.73 -5.30 28.23
CA PRO A 221 40.74 -5.03 29.66
C PRO A 221 39.41 -5.39 30.30
N GLU A 222 39.54 -6.10 31.41
CA GLU A 222 38.55 -6.51 32.38
C GLU A 222 37.63 -5.34 32.81
N GLN A 223 36.39 -5.35 32.32
CA GLN A 223 35.32 -4.51 32.85
C GLN A 223 34.70 -5.19 34.06
N ARG A 224 35.03 -4.62 35.21
CA ARG A 224 34.47 -4.90 36.54
C ARG A 224 32.95 -4.68 36.51
N ALA A 225 32.20 -5.77 36.67
CA ALA A 225 30.74 -5.76 36.79
C ALA A 225 30.29 -5.11 38.11
N PRO A 226 29.18 -4.34 38.12
CA PRO A 226 28.54 -3.89 39.36
C PRO A 226 27.77 -5.03 40.03
N ALA A 227 27.82 -5.02 41.36
CA ALA A 227 27.18 -5.97 42.26
C ALA A 227 25.68 -6.12 41.96
N ARG A 228 25.25 -7.38 41.74
CA ARG A 228 23.84 -7.77 41.68
C ARG A 228 23.27 -7.79 43.10
N THR A 229 22.22 -7.02 43.30
CA THR A 229 21.30 -7.09 44.44
C THR A 229 20.62 -8.48 44.46
N PRO A 230 20.46 -9.13 45.63
CA PRO A 230 19.75 -10.40 45.72
C PRO A 230 18.25 -10.20 45.48
N VAL A 231 17.75 -10.79 44.39
CA VAL A 231 16.31 -10.90 44.10
C VAL A 231 15.76 -12.08 44.90
N ALA A 232 14.68 -11.84 45.63
CA ALA A 232 13.96 -12.83 46.42
C ALA A 232 13.47 -14.03 45.58
N PRO A 233 13.41 -15.25 46.14
CA PRO A 233 12.94 -16.42 45.41
C PRO A 233 11.44 -16.33 45.15
N SER A 234 11.06 -16.27 43.88
CA SER A 234 9.68 -16.44 43.41
C SER A 234 9.17 -17.84 43.73
N PRO A 235 7.86 -18.00 44.02
CA PRO A 235 7.26 -19.27 44.40
C PRO A 235 7.31 -20.29 43.26
N THR A 236 7.59 -21.53 43.66
CA THR A 236 7.72 -22.74 42.86
C THR A 236 6.54 -22.89 41.90
N SER A 237 6.80 -22.67 40.62
CA SER A 237 5.88 -22.97 39.54
C SER A 237 5.73 -24.49 39.45
N GLN A 238 4.57 -25.01 39.86
CA GLN A 238 4.22 -26.41 39.66
C GLN A 238 4.24 -26.70 38.16
N VAL A 239 5.15 -27.59 37.77
CA VAL A 239 5.23 -28.16 36.42
C VAL A 239 3.98 -29.02 36.22
N VAL A 240 2.96 -28.43 35.60
CA VAL A 240 1.83 -29.18 35.06
C VAL A 240 2.37 -30.01 33.88
N PRO A 241 2.23 -31.35 33.88
CA PRO A 241 2.72 -32.19 32.81
C PRO A 241 2.01 -31.82 31.49
N ALA A 242 2.81 -31.68 30.43
CA ALA A 242 2.34 -31.32 29.10
C ALA A 242 1.18 -32.24 28.65
N PRO A 243 0.06 -31.67 28.16
CA PRO A 243 -1.02 -32.49 27.63
C PRO A 243 -0.52 -33.30 26.43
N LYS A 244 -0.75 -34.62 26.47
CA LYS A 244 -0.46 -35.53 25.36
C LYS A 244 -1.00 -34.94 24.05
N PRO A 245 -0.23 -34.94 22.95
CA PRO A 245 -0.69 -34.45 21.65
C PRO A 245 -1.95 -35.20 21.27
N ARG A 246 -3.07 -34.47 21.22
CA ARG A 246 -4.36 -34.97 20.78
C ARG A 246 -4.18 -35.36 19.32
N GLN A 247 -4.21 -36.67 19.04
CA GLN A 247 -4.15 -37.20 17.68
C GLN A 247 -5.28 -36.55 16.88
N THR A 248 -4.93 -35.64 15.98
CA THR A 248 -5.84 -35.12 14.98
C THR A 248 -6.33 -36.33 14.17
N PRO A 249 -7.65 -36.59 14.10
CA PRO A 249 -8.16 -37.70 13.31
C PRO A 249 -7.66 -37.54 11.87
N ALA A 250 -7.01 -38.59 11.36
CA ALA A 250 -6.45 -38.61 10.03
C ALA A 250 -7.48 -38.09 9.03
N SER A 251 -7.15 -36.97 8.39
CA SER A 251 -7.97 -36.31 7.38
C SER A 251 -8.33 -37.32 6.30
N ARG A 252 -9.57 -37.81 6.32
CA ARG A 252 -10.12 -38.71 5.31
C ARG A 252 -9.82 -38.10 3.94
N PRO A 253 -9.17 -38.82 3.00
CA PRO A 253 -8.85 -38.28 1.69
C PRO A 253 -10.13 -37.73 1.08
N ARG A 254 -10.13 -36.43 0.83
CA ARG A 254 -11.30 -35.69 0.34
C ARG A 254 -11.66 -36.33 -0.99
N ALA A 255 -12.78 -37.05 -1.03
CA ALA A 255 -13.30 -37.67 -2.25
C ALA A 255 -13.23 -36.61 -3.35
N GLN A 256 -12.47 -36.90 -4.40
CA GLN A 256 -12.33 -36.01 -5.54
C GLN A 256 -13.75 -35.84 -6.08
N GLN A 257 -14.33 -34.65 -5.87
CA GLN A 257 -15.61 -34.33 -6.48
C GLN A 257 -15.39 -34.39 -7.98
N GLU A 258 -16.02 -35.37 -8.63
CA GLU A 258 -16.06 -35.46 -10.07
C GLU A 258 -16.66 -34.16 -10.59
N VAL A 259 -15.85 -33.40 -11.34
CA VAL A 259 -16.29 -32.14 -11.92
C VAL A 259 -17.31 -32.49 -12.99
N THR A 260 -18.55 -32.05 -12.80
CA THR A 260 -19.61 -32.36 -13.77
C THR A 260 -19.33 -31.60 -15.08
N PRO A 261 -19.70 -32.16 -16.24
CA PRO A 261 -19.58 -31.45 -17.52
C PRO A 261 -20.24 -30.06 -17.52
N LEU A 262 -21.34 -29.92 -16.77
CA LEU A 262 -22.05 -28.65 -16.60
C LEU A 262 -21.22 -27.61 -15.83
N ASP A 263 -20.48 -28.02 -14.80
CA ASP A 263 -19.59 -27.12 -14.05
C ASP A 263 -18.42 -26.67 -14.92
N THR A 264 -17.88 -27.57 -15.75
CA THR A 264 -16.87 -27.22 -16.75
C THR A 264 -17.41 -26.19 -17.74
N ALA A 265 -18.64 -26.36 -18.24
CA ALA A 265 -19.28 -25.41 -19.15
C ALA A 265 -19.48 -24.03 -18.51
N ARG A 266 -19.89 -23.98 -17.23
CA ARG A 266 -20.01 -22.72 -16.47
C ARG A 266 -18.66 -22.01 -16.30
N GLN A 267 -17.60 -22.77 -16.01
CA GLN A 267 -16.25 -22.22 -15.89
C GLN A 267 -15.72 -21.66 -17.21
N LEU A 268 -15.96 -22.36 -18.34
CA LEU A 268 -15.58 -21.88 -19.66
C LEU A 268 -16.31 -20.59 -20.03
N ARG A 269 -17.62 -20.49 -19.76
CA ARG A 269 -18.38 -19.25 -20.00
C ARG A 269 -17.83 -18.08 -19.19
N ALA A 270 -17.55 -18.28 -17.90
CA ALA A 270 -16.98 -17.23 -17.05
C ALA A 270 -15.61 -16.74 -17.56
N GLN A 271 -14.73 -17.66 -17.97
CA GLN A 271 -13.42 -17.33 -18.54
C GLN A 271 -13.55 -16.60 -19.88
N ALA A 272 -14.47 -17.04 -20.73
CA ALA A 272 -14.71 -16.42 -22.03
C ALA A 272 -15.26 -15.00 -21.89
N LEU A 273 -16.25 -14.77 -21.03
CA LEU A 273 -16.80 -13.44 -20.78
C LEU A 273 -15.72 -12.46 -20.30
N TRP A 274 -14.84 -12.91 -19.39
CA TRP A 274 -13.68 -12.12 -18.98
C TRP A 274 -12.75 -11.82 -20.16
N ALA A 275 -12.41 -12.81 -20.99
CA ALA A 275 -11.58 -12.61 -22.18
C ALA A 275 -12.19 -11.61 -23.17
N CYS A 276 -13.50 -11.62 -23.33
CA CYS A 276 -14.25 -10.64 -24.10
C CYS A 276 -14.11 -9.21 -23.53
N GLU A 277 -14.24 -9.03 -22.22
CA GLU A 277 -14.12 -7.71 -21.56
C GLU A 277 -12.73 -7.08 -21.72
N VAL A 278 -11.68 -7.90 -21.67
CA VAL A 278 -10.29 -7.43 -21.84
C VAL A 278 -9.85 -7.32 -23.30
N GLY A 279 -10.74 -7.55 -24.27
CA GLY A 279 -10.49 -7.37 -25.71
C GLY A 279 -9.81 -8.54 -26.42
N TYR A 280 -9.71 -9.72 -25.79
CA TYR A 280 -9.22 -10.94 -26.45
C TYR A 280 -10.36 -11.65 -27.18
N PHE A 281 -10.76 -11.05 -28.30
CA PHE A 281 -11.95 -11.45 -29.07
C PHE A 281 -11.89 -12.88 -29.62
N GLN A 282 -10.77 -13.29 -30.22
CA GLN A 282 -10.62 -14.65 -30.76
C GLN A 282 -10.70 -15.74 -29.67
N PRO A 283 -9.90 -15.69 -28.58
CA PRO A 283 -10.02 -16.64 -27.47
C PRO A 283 -11.39 -16.65 -26.80
N CYS A 284 -12.10 -15.51 -26.78
CA CYS A 284 -13.45 -15.45 -26.24
C CYS A 284 -14.42 -16.32 -27.05
N LEU A 285 -14.46 -16.17 -28.39
CA LEU A 285 -15.37 -16.96 -29.24
C LEU A 285 -15.09 -18.46 -29.12
N THR A 286 -13.81 -18.86 -29.19
CA THR A 286 -13.43 -20.28 -29.06
C THR A 286 -13.93 -20.88 -27.74
N GLN A 287 -13.74 -20.19 -26.61
CA GLN A 287 -14.19 -20.70 -25.31
C GLN A 287 -15.72 -20.71 -25.17
N LEU A 288 -16.43 -19.74 -25.77
CA LEU A 288 -17.90 -19.78 -25.81
C LEU A 288 -18.41 -20.95 -26.65
N ASP A 289 -17.75 -21.27 -27.76
CA ASP A 289 -18.09 -22.43 -28.58
C ASP A 289 -17.83 -23.75 -27.86
N ASP A 290 -16.70 -23.85 -27.16
CA ASP A 290 -16.37 -25.02 -26.33
C ASP A 290 -17.39 -25.21 -25.20
N ALA A 291 -17.81 -24.12 -24.55
CA ALA A 291 -18.84 -24.15 -23.53
C ALA A 291 -20.21 -24.55 -24.11
N ALA A 292 -20.57 -24.04 -25.29
CA ALA A 292 -21.82 -24.36 -25.96
C ALA A 292 -21.91 -25.84 -26.34
N ARG A 293 -20.79 -26.48 -26.68
CA ARG A 293 -20.74 -27.94 -26.91
C ARG A 293 -21.05 -28.76 -25.66
N LEU A 294 -20.71 -28.25 -24.47
CA LEU A 294 -20.98 -28.92 -23.19
C LEU A 294 -22.35 -28.56 -22.60
N ASP A 295 -22.84 -27.34 -22.82
CA ASP A 295 -24.11 -26.82 -22.31
C ASP A 295 -24.78 -25.89 -23.34
N PRO A 296 -25.50 -26.44 -24.32
CA PRO A 296 -26.19 -25.66 -25.35
C PRO A 296 -27.28 -24.74 -24.79
N ALA A 297 -27.87 -25.08 -23.63
CA ALA A 297 -28.87 -24.25 -22.98
C ALA A 297 -28.23 -22.99 -22.38
N GLY A 298 -27.05 -23.12 -21.79
CA GLY A 298 -26.26 -22.03 -21.24
C GLY A 298 -25.77 -21.00 -22.27
N ASP A 299 -25.56 -21.41 -23.53
CA ASP A 299 -25.18 -20.49 -24.61
C ASP A 299 -26.31 -19.51 -24.99
N ARG A 300 -27.57 -19.85 -24.70
CA ARG A 300 -28.73 -18.95 -24.92
C ARG A 300 -28.86 -17.84 -23.88
N ALA A 301 -27.99 -17.79 -22.87
CA ALA A 301 -28.01 -16.73 -21.88
C ALA A 301 -27.77 -15.35 -22.55
N PRO A 302 -28.51 -14.29 -22.17
CA PRO A 302 -28.40 -12.98 -22.82
C PRO A 302 -27.00 -12.38 -22.73
N GLU A 303 -26.28 -12.65 -21.63
CA GLU A 303 -24.89 -12.22 -21.44
C GLU A 303 -23.93 -12.84 -22.46
N VAL A 304 -24.11 -14.14 -22.77
CA VAL A 304 -23.28 -14.89 -23.72
C VAL A 304 -23.56 -14.40 -25.15
N GLN A 305 -24.84 -14.24 -25.50
CA GLN A 305 -25.23 -13.73 -26.82
C GLN A 305 -24.72 -12.30 -27.04
N GLY A 306 -24.86 -11.43 -26.03
CA GLY A 306 -24.32 -10.06 -26.10
C GLY A 306 -22.79 -10.04 -26.21
N ALA A 307 -22.08 -10.97 -25.58
CA ALA A 307 -20.63 -11.10 -25.72
C ALA A 307 -20.23 -11.56 -27.13
N ARG A 308 -20.93 -12.54 -27.72
CA ARG A 308 -20.71 -12.99 -29.11
C ARG A 308 -20.90 -11.83 -30.09
N GLU A 309 -22.02 -11.12 -29.98
CA GLU A 309 -22.33 -9.99 -30.87
C GLU A 309 -21.27 -8.88 -30.80
N ARG A 310 -20.89 -8.45 -29.59
CA ARG A 310 -19.82 -7.46 -29.40
C ARG A 310 -18.50 -7.91 -30.01
N THR A 311 -18.19 -9.20 -29.87
CA THR A 311 -16.94 -9.79 -30.34
C THR A 311 -16.88 -9.86 -31.86
N HIS A 312 -17.96 -10.32 -32.51
CA HIS A 312 -18.07 -10.29 -33.96
C HIS A 312 -17.95 -8.87 -34.50
N LYS A 313 -18.68 -7.91 -33.91
CA LYS A 313 -18.59 -6.49 -34.29
C LYS A 313 -17.16 -5.93 -34.16
N ALA A 314 -16.44 -6.29 -33.10
CA ALA A 314 -15.06 -5.85 -32.90
C ALA A 314 -14.09 -6.47 -33.91
N LEU A 315 -14.30 -7.73 -34.30
CA LEU A 315 -13.50 -8.39 -35.33
C LEU A 315 -13.78 -7.82 -36.72
N ASP A 316 -15.03 -7.48 -37.05
CA ASP A 316 -15.39 -6.83 -38.32
C ASP A 316 -14.70 -5.47 -38.48
N VAL A 317 -14.64 -4.68 -37.39
CA VAL A 317 -13.91 -3.39 -37.39
C VAL A 317 -12.41 -3.59 -37.60
N GLN A 318 -11.81 -4.64 -37.05
CA GLN A 318 -10.40 -4.95 -37.27
C GLN A 318 -10.11 -5.47 -38.68
N GLY A 319 -11.03 -6.25 -39.26
CA GLY A 319 -10.91 -6.79 -40.62
C GLY A 319 -11.13 -5.76 -41.73
N GLY A 320 -11.92 -4.70 -41.47
CA GLY A 320 -12.23 -3.66 -42.45
C GLY A 320 -11.13 -2.62 -42.67
N SER A 321 -10.08 -2.59 -41.84
CA SER A 321 -8.95 -1.65 -41.99
C SER A 321 -7.80 -2.26 -42.80
N SER A 322 -8.12 -2.89 -43.93
CA SER A 322 -7.15 -3.21 -44.98
C SER A 322 -7.41 -2.36 -46.21
N ASP A 323 -7.70 -1.07 -46.03
CA ASP A 323 -7.44 -0.11 -47.11
C ASP A 323 -5.93 -0.06 -47.31
N PRO A 324 -5.40 -0.44 -48.49
CA PRO A 324 -3.98 -0.34 -48.76
C PRO A 324 -3.61 1.13 -48.67
N ARG A 325 -2.98 1.50 -47.56
CA ARG A 325 -2.37 2.81 -47.36
C ARG A 325 -1.60 3.15 -48.65
N PRO A 326 -1.94 4.24 -49.37
CA PRO A 326 -1.24 4.59 -50.58
C PRO A 326 0.23 4.76 -50.22
N THR A 327 1.07 3.89 -50.78
CA THR A 327 2.52 3.96 -50.64
C THR A 327 2.96 5.37 -51.01
N PRO A 328 3.62 6.14 -50.11
CA PRO A 328 4.20 7.40 -50.49
C PRO A 328 5.29 7.11 -51.53
N SER A 329 5.11 7.65 -52.74
CA SER A 329 6.11 7.58 -53.80
C SER A 329 7.48 8.02 -53.26
N PRO A 330 8.57 7.31 -53.61
CA PRO A 330 9.91 7.63 -53.13
C PRO A 330 10.36 8.98 -53.68
N LYS A 331 10.44 9.97 -52.79
CA LYS A 331 10.99 11.30 -53.10
C LYS A 331 12.52 11.20 -53.12
N ALA A 332 13.08 11.52 -54.27
CA ALA A 332 14.50 11.45 -54.61
C ALA A 332 15.40 12.25 -53.64
N ALA A 333 16.64 11.76 -53.51
CA ALA A 333 17.72 12.31 -52.71
C ALA A 333 18.11 13.76 -53.11
N PRO A 334 18.67 14.58 -52.19
CA PRO A 334 19.18 15.90 -52.51
C PRO A 334 20.64 15.85 -52.98
N GLU A 335 20.86 16.37 -54.19
CA GLU A 335 22.17 16.64 -54.78
C GLU A 335 22.61 18.09 -54.50
N ALA A 336 23.92 18.32 -54.57
CA ALA A 336 24.69 19.39 -53.93
C ALA A 336 24.56 20.83 -54.51
N ALA A 337 24.85 21.80 -53.63
CA ALA A 337 25.50 23.13 -53.79
C ALA A 337 25.53 23.83 -55.18
N THR A 338 25.36 25.15 -55.36
CA THR A 338 26.06 26.31 -54.73
C THR A 338 25.43 27.68 -55.24
N PRO A 339 26.00 28.92 -55.09
CA PRO A 339 25.35 30.06 -54.41
C PRO A 339 25.18 31.35 -55.26
N ARG A 340 24.62 32.44 -54.67
CA ARG A 340 24.73 33.91 -54.96
C ARG A 340 23.36 34.59 -54.74
N SER A 341 23.19 35.84 -54.31
CA SER A 341 24.07 36.91 -53.84
C SER A 341 23.20 37.94 -53.09
N LEU A 342 23.86 38.69 -52.21
CA LEU A 342 23.44 39.82 -51.37
C LEU A 342 22.55 40.88 -52.06
N THR A 343 21.62 41.48 -51.30
CA THR A 343 21.65 42.94 -51.03
C THR A 343 20.81 43.29 -49.78
N PRO A 344 21.12 44.43 -49.11
CA PRO A 344 20.59 44.81 -47.80
C PRO A 344 19.57 45.97 -47.89
N ASN A 345 18.64 46.09 -46.93
CA ASN A 345 18.35 47.36 -46.24
C ASN A 345 17.18 47.28 -45.24
N GLY A 346 17.43 47.86 -44.06
CA GLY A 346 16.51 48.83 -43.44
C GLY A 346 15.27 48.32 -42.70
N SER A 347 15.40 48.13 -41.39
CA SER A 347 14.35 48.52 -40.40
C SER A 347 14.30 50.06 -40.31
N PRO A 348 13.21 50.76 -39.88
CA PRO A 348 12.44 50.47 -38.65
C PRO A 348 10.91 50.72 -38.64
N LEU A 349 10.25 50.17 -37.60
CA LEU A 349 9.02 50.52 -36.81
C LEU A 349 8.09 51.70 -37.25
N PRO A 350 6.91 51.92 -36.60
CA PRO A 350 5.76 51.06 -36.26
C PRO A 350 4.38 51.71 -36.63
N GLY A 351 3.28 50.95 -36.68
CA GLY A 351 1.90 51.48 -36.77
C GLY A 351 0.89 50.35 -37.00
N SER A 352 0.01 50.00 -36.06
CA SER A 352 -1.25 50.65 -35.66
C SER A 352 -2.41 50.39 -36.63
N LEU A 353 -3.50 49.84 -36.08
CA LEU A 353 -4.86 49.62 -36.64
C LEU A 353 -4.92 48.49 -37.71
N ASP A 354 -5.81 47.50 -37.67
CA ASP A 354 -7.24 47.63 -37.43
C ASP A 354 -7.92 46.31 -37.02
N GLN A 355 -8.97 46.45 -36.19
CA GLN A 355 -10.22 45.67 -36.12
C GLN A 355 -10.21 44.13 -36.10
N GLN A 356 -10.57 43.56 -34.94
CA GLN A 356 -11.72 42.64 -34.90
C GLN A 356 -12.57 42.83 -33.63
N LYS A 357 -13.74 43.43 -33.88
CA LYS A 357 -14.81 43.81 -32.98
C LYS A 357 -15.67 42.59 -32.64
N MET A 358 -15.59 42.08 -31.41
CA MET A 358 -16.55 41.08 -30.91
C MET A 358 -17.82 41.75 -30.37
N PRO A 359 -19.03 41.19 -30.62
CA PRO A 359 -20.28 41.75 -30.13
C PRO A 359 -20.52 41.46 -28.65
N LYS A 360 -20.94 42.52 -27.95
CA LYS A 360 -21.50 42.53 -26.58
C LYS A 360 -22.60 41.47 -26.43
N GLN A 361 -22.38 40.51 -25.53
CA GLN A 361 -23.48 39.74 -24.94
C GLN A 361 -24.20 40.58 -23.88
N LYS A 362 -25.49 40.73 -24.13
CA LYS A 362 -26.47 41.50 -23.37
C LYS A 362 -26.90 40.70 -22.14
N ALA A 363 -26.65 41.23 -20.95
CA ALA A 363 -27.18 40.70 -19.70
C ALA A 363 -28.73 40.80 -19.68
N PRO A 364 -29.45 39.75 -19.24
CA PRO A 364 -30.87 39.89 -18.96
C PRO A 364 -31.11 40.59 -17.61
N ALA A 365 -32.07 41.50 -17.63
CA ALA A 365 -32.52 42.31 -16.51
C ALA A 365 -32.96 41.46 -15.31
N ARG A 366 -32.41 41.76 -14.13
CA ARG A 366 -32.95 41.36 -12.83
C ARG A 366 -34.13 42.27 -12.50
N THR A 367 -35.33 41.74 -12.65
CA THR A 367 -36.54 42.34 -12.09
C THR A 367 -36.50 42.21 -10.57
N HIS A 368 -36.48 43.34 -9.87
CA HIS A 368 -36.70 43.43 -8.43
C HIS A 368 -38.15 43.00 -8.13
N VAL A 369 -38.32 41.87 -7.43
CA VAL A 369 -39.58 41.51 -6.76
C VAL A 369 -39.38 41.76 -5.28
N ALA A 370 -40.21 42.62 -4.71
CA ALA A 370 -40.24 42.98 -3.31
C ALA A 370 -40.59 41.75 -2.42
N PRO A 371 -39.96 41.56 -1.26
CA PRO A 371 -40.43 40.59 -0.28
C PRO A 371 -41.58 41.19 0.53
N GLY A 372 -42.77 40.61 0.38
CA GLY A 372 -43.89 40.83 1.30
C GLY A 372 -43.66 40.13 2.65
N PRO A 373 -44.36 40.54 3.72
CA PRO A 373 -44.19 39.99 5.06
C PRO A 373 -44.86 38.62 5.16
N THR A 374 -44.07 37.54 5.17
CA THR A 374 -44.58 36.21 5.51
C THR A 374 -44.71 36.07 7.02
N SER A 375 -45.95 35.84 7.44
CA SER A 375 -46.34 35.54 8.82
C SER A 375 -45.56 34.36 9.39
N ASN A 376 -44.94 34.59 10.55
CA ASN A 376 -44.46 33.55 11.45
C ASN A 376 -45.66 32.74 11.97
N VAL A 377 -45.94 31.60 11.35
CA VAL A 377 -46.76 30.55 11.97
C VAL A 377 -45.81 29.69 12.79
N ILE A 378 -45.88 29.85 14.10
CA ILE A 378 -45.23 29.01 15.10
C ILE A 378 -45.89 27.63 15.03
N PRO A 379 -45.19 26.53 14.68
CA PRO A 379 -45.73 25.20 14.88
C PRO A 379 -45.76 24.88 16.38
N ALA A 380 -46.91 24.40 16.84
CA ALA A 380 -47.14 23.96 18.22
C ALA A 380 -46.13 22.89 18.67
N PRO A 381 -45.78 22.85 19.97
CA PRO A 381 -44.89 21.81 20.50
C PRO A 381 -45.55 20.43 20.41
N THR A 382 -44.85 19.51 19.75
CA THR A 382 -45.17 18.08 19.73
C THR A 382 -45.21 17.53 21.17
N PRO A 383 -46.24 16.76 21.57
CA PRO A 383 -46.30 16.20 22.91
C PRO A 383 -45.16 15.20 23.13
N THR A 384 -44.43 15.42 24.23
CA THR A 384 -43.42 14.52 24.79
C THR A 384 -44.04 13.15 25.03
N LEU A 385 -43.61 12.14 24.26
CA LEU A 385 -43.90 10.75 24.53
C LEU A 385 -43.09 10.33 25.77
N THR A 386 -43.80 10.21 26.89
CA THR A 386 -43.36 9.50 28.10
C THR A 386 -42.87 8.08 27.74
N PRO A 387 -41.68 7.65 28.17
CA PRO A 387 -41.25 6.28 28.00
C PRO A 387 -42.14 5.35 28.85
N ALA A 388 -42.78 4.40 28.17
CA ALA A 388 -43.57 3.34 28.79
C ALA A 388 -42.71 2.51 29.74
N SER A 389 -43.28 2.23 30.92
CA SER A 389 -42.71 1.37 31.94
C SER A 389 -42.27 0.02 31.38
N ILE A 390 -41.00 -0.31 31.63
CA ILE A 390 -40.45 -1.65 31.46
C ILE A 390 -41.15 -2.56 32.49
N PRO A 391 -41.83 -3.65 32.09
CA PRO A 391 -42.40 -4.60 33.04
C PRO A 391 -41.29 -5.38 33.76
N PRO A 392 -41.45 -5.70 35.06
CA PRO A 392 -40.44 -6.45 35.81
C PRO A 392 -40.25 -7.88 35.27
N ALA A 393 -39.00 -8.31 35.31
CA ALA A 393 -38.54 -9.61 34.85
C ALA A 393 -39.31 -10.77 35.49
N ARG A 394 -39.72 -11.70 34.63
CA ARG A 394 -40.37 -12.97 34.98
C ARG A 394 -39.37 -13.85 35.77
N PRO A 395 -39.72 -14.41 36.94
CA PRO A 395 -38.82 -15.30 37.68
C PRO A 395 -38.59 -16.60 36.91
N ALA A 396 -37.32 -17.03 36.88
CA ALA A 396 -36.86 -18.25 36.25
C ALA A 396 -37.53 -19.49 36.87
N ALA A 397 -38.03 -20.38 36.01
CA ALA A 397 -38.53 -21.69 36.42
C ALA A 397 -37.39 -22.57 36.96
N PRO A 398 -37.65 -23.42 37.97
CA PRO A 398 -36.64 -24.31 38.53
C PRO A 398 -36.21 -25.41 37.55
N SER A 399 -34.91 -25.57 37.45
CA SER A 399 -34.20 -26.63 36.72
C SER A 399 -34.60 -28.01 37.21
N VAL A 400 -35.15 -28.83 36.32
CA VAL A 400 -35.44 -30.25 36.56
C VAL A 400 -34.13 -31.04 36.46
N ALA A 401 -33.76 -31.71 37.57
CA ALA A 401 -32.62 -32.61 37.63
C ALA A 401 -32.89 -33.89 36.81
N PRO A 402 -31.87 -34.47 36.14
CA PRO A 402 -32.03 -35.73 35.43
C PRO A 402 -32.02 -36.92 36.38
N GLU A 403 -33.02 -37.76 36.20
CA GLU A 403 -33.29 -39.04 36.83
C GLU A 403 -32.14 -40.03 36.60
N SER A 404 -31.60 -40.57 37.68
CA SER A 404 -30.58 -41.60 37.72
C SER A 404 -31.16 -42.95 37.26
N SER A 405 -30.81 -43.35 36.04
CA SER A 405 -31.16 -44.65 35.50
C SER A 405 -30.25 -45.74 36.09
N LYS A 406 -30.88 -46.68 36.80
CA LYS A 406 -30.32 -47.97 37.23
C LYS A 406 -29.88 -48.80 36.01
N LYS A 407 -28.61 -49.19 35.96
CA LYS A 407 -28.17 -50.58 35.83
C LYS A 407 -26.67 -50.72 36.02
#